data_AF-A0A809XYG9-F1
#
_entry.id   AF-A0A809XYG9-F1
#
_cell.length_a   1.000
_cell.length_b   1.000
_cell.length_c   1.000
_cell.angle_alpha   90.00
_cell.angle_beta   90.00
_cell.angle_gamma   90.00
#
_symmetry.space_group_name_H-M   'P 1'
#
loop_
_entity.id
_entity.type
_entity.pdbx_description
1 polymer ?
#
loop_
_entity_poly.entity_id
_entity_poly.type
_entity_poly.pdbx_seq_one_letter_code
_entity_poly.pdbx_strand_id
1 'polypeptide(L)' 'MQYQKIEYTIVQAANPFGWKWSFEREGRPPKTGTSCDRAGAVFAAEWAIKQALKEKRYSK' A
#
# COMPACT_ATOMS: atom_id res chain seq x y z
N MET A 1 -4.78 -8.99 0.79
CA MET A 1 -4.36 -8.95 2.21
C MET A 1 -5.09 -7.80 2.89
N GLN A 2 -5.20 -7.78 4.22
CA GLN A 2 -5.92 -6.71 4.94
C GLN A 2 -5.06 -6.14 6.07
N TYR A 3 -5.03 -4.81 6.18
CA TYR A 3 -4.37 -4.10 7.27
C TYR A 3 -5.27 -2.97 7.77
N GLN A 4 -5.64 -2.98 9.06
CA GLN A 4 -6.50 -1.94 9.68
C GLN A 4 -7.78 -1.62 8.88
N LYS A 5 -8.49 -2.66 8.44
CA LYS A 5 -9.70 -2.59 7.60
C LYS A 5 -9.52 -2.05 6.18
N ILE A 6 -8.28 -1.85 5.73
CA ILE A 6 -7.96 -1.50 4.35
C ILE A 6 -7.41 -2.73 3.64
N GLU A 7 -8.00 -3.07 2.50
CA GLU A 7 -7.52 -4.13 1.64
C GLU A 7 -6.37 -3.63 0.78
N TYR A 8 -5.32 -4.45 0.70
CA TYR A 8 -4.16 -4.18 -0.13
C TYR A 8 -3.70 -5.44 -0.85
N THR A 9 -3.11 -5.20 -2.01
CA THR A 9 -2.71 -6.20 -2.97
C THR A 9 -1.21 -6.12 -3.17
N ILE A 10 -0.56 -7.29 -3.13
CA ILE A 10 0.87 -7.46 -3.36
C ILE A 10 1.02 -8.38 -4.56
N VAL A 11 1.62 -7.88 -5.64
CA VAL A 11 1.82 -8.62 -6.90
C VAL A 11 3.31 -8.64 -7.21
N GLN A 12 3.83 -9.81 -7.53
CA GLN A 12 5.18 -9.92 -8.05
C GLN A 12 5.22 -9.35 -9.47
N ALA A 13 6.09 -8.36 -9.70
CA ALA A 13 6.35 -7.81 -11.02
C ALA A 13 7.53 -8.56 -11.64
N ALA A 14 7.32 -9.09 -12.85
CA ALA A 14 8.37 -9.78 -13.59
C ALA A 14 9.33 -8.82 -14.31
N ASN A 15 8.89 -7.59 -14.63
CA ASN A 15 9.71 -6.60 -15.32
C ASN A 15 9.22 -5.14 -15.03
N PRO A 16 10.00 -4.29 -14.33
CA PRO A 16 11.24 -4.62 -13.63
C PRO A 16 10.99 -5.67 -12.53
N PHE A 17 11.97 -6.54 -12.30
CA PHE A 17 11.89 -7.57 -11.28
C PHE A 17 11.68 -6.92 -9.90
N GLY A 18 10.60 -7.29 -9.22
CA GLY A 18 10.32 -6.78 -7.89
C GLY A 18 8.90 -7.09 -7.45
N TRP A 19 8.43 -6.31 -6.48
CA TRP A 19 7.12 -6.47 -5.86
C TRP A 19 6.38 -5.16 -5.93
N LYS A 20 5.21 -5.19 -6.57
CA LYS A 20 4.26 -4.10 -6.61
C LYS A 20 3.26 -4.25 -5.49
N TRP A 21 2.96 -3.14 -4.84
CA TRP A 21 1.87 -3.06 -3.88
C TRP A 21 0.88 -1.99 -4.29
N SER A 22 -0.39 -2.23 -4.02
CA SER A 22 -1.47 -1.29 -4.25
C SER A 22 -2.54 -1.41 -3.17
N PHE A 23 -3.17 -0.31 -2.82
CA PHE A 23 -4.34 -0.33 -1.95
C PHE A 23 -5.32 0.78 -2.31
N GLU A 24 -6.59 0.46 -2.16
CA GLU A 24 -7.68 1.38 -2.46
C GLU A 24 -8.08 2.15 -1.20
N ARG A 25 -8.57 3.37 -1.41
CA ARG A 25 -9.06 4.25 -0.36
C ARG A 25 -10.34 4.90 -0.84
N GLU A 26 -11.36 4.84 -0.01
CA GLU A 26 -12.65 5.43 -0.33
C GLU A 26 -12.52 6.92 -0.66
N GLY A 27 -13.00 7.31 -1.84
CA GLY A 27 -12.96 8.69 -2.34
C GLY A 27 -11.59 9.21 -2.74
N ARG A 28 -10.56 8.36 -2.89
CA ARG A 28 -9.22 8.78 -3.31
C ARG A 28 -8.61 7.82 -4.33
N PRO A 29 -7.69 8.30 -5.20
CA PRO A 29 -7.00 7.43 -6.12
C PRO A 29 -6.21 6.32 -5.37
N PRO A 30 -6.16 5.10 -5.94
CA PRO A 30 -5.39 4.00 -5.39
C PRO A 30 -3.94 4.43 -5.15
N LYS A 31 -3.39 4.07 -3.99
CA LYS A 31 -1.96 4.30 -3.73
C LYS A 31 -1.20 3.05 -4.14
N THR A 32 -0.14 3.23 -4.91
CA THR A 32 0.68 2.13 -5.40
C THR A 32 2.17 2.41 -5.23
N GLY A 33 2.96 1.36 -5.11
CA GLY A 33 4.42 1.46 -5.08
C GLY A 33 5.11 0.18 -5.51
N THR A 34 6.43 0.25 -5.65
CA THR A 34 7.30 -0.87 -6.00
C THR A 34 8.37 -1.06 -4.93
N SER A 35 8.80 -2.29 -4.71
CA SER A 35 9.88 -2.66 -3.80
C SER A 35 10.69 -3.81 -4.38
N CYS A 36 11.94 -3.95 -3.94
CA CYS A 36 12.85 -4.97 -4.45
C CYS A 36 12.44 -6.39 -4.00
N ASP A 37 11.84 -6.51 -2.82
CA ASP A 37 11.46 -7.77 -2.19
C ASP A 37 10.03 -7.71 -1.60
N ARG A 38 9.47 -8.90 -1.34
CA ARG A 38 8.08 -9.06 -0.88
C ARG A 38 7.85 -8.41 0.48
N ALA A 39 8.81 -8.55 1.39
CA ALA A 39 8.71 -8.01 2.74
C ALA A 39 8.73 -6.48 2.71
N GLY A 40 9.59 -5.89 1.87
CA GLY A 40 9.63 -4.46 1.59
C GLY A 40 8.31 -3.95 1.01
N ALA A 41 7.69 -4.68 0.08
CA ALA A 41 6.39 -4.30 -0.49
C ALA A 41 5.26 -4.33 0.56
N VAL A 42 5.24 -5.34 1.44
CA VAL A 42 4.29 -5.41 2.55
C VAL A 42 4.51 -4.26 3.53
N PHE A 43 5.76 -4.04 3.98
CA PHE A 43 6.10 -2.95 4.89
C PHE A 43 5.73 -1.58 4.31
N ALA A 44 6.05 -1.34 3.04
CA ALA A 44 5.72 -0.11 2.34
C ALA A 44 4.21 0.10 2.21
N ALA A 45 3.45 -0.96 1.88
CA ALA A 45 1.99 -0.90 1.84
C ALA A 45 1.39 -0.55 3.21
N GLU A 46 1.80 -1.25 4.27
CA GLU A 46 1.33 -0.99 5.64
C GLU A 46 1.71 0.42 6.13
N TRP A 47 2.94 0.87 5.83
CA TRP A 47 3.38 2.22 6.17
C TRP A 47 2.55 3.28 5.45
N ALA A 48 2.29 3.09 4.15
CA ALA A 48 1.47 4.00 3.36
C ALA A 48 0.00 4.02 3.83
N ILE A 49 -0.54 2.89 4.28
CA ILE A 49 -1.85 2.80 4.92
C ILE A 49 -1.87 3.59 6.24
N LYS A 50 -0.87 3.40 7.11
CA LYS A 50 -0.74 4.16 8.37
C LYS A 50 -0.70 5.67 8.11
N GLN A 51 0.07 6.12 7.13
CA GLN A 51 0.14 7.54 6.76
C GLN A 51 -1.21 8.06 6.27
N ALA A 52 -1.92 7.29 5.44
CA ALA A 52 -3.26 7.68 4.97
C ALA A 52 -4.28 7.78 6.12
N LEU A 53 -4.19 6.88 7.11
CA LEU A 53 -5.05 6.93 8.30
C LEU A 53 -4.72 8.10 9.20
N LYS A 54 -3.44 8.47 9.34
CA LYS A 54 -3.01 9.68 10.05
C LYS A 54 -3.56 10.94 9.37
N GLU A 55 -3.43 11.06 8.05
CA GLU A 55 -3.94 12.21 7.29
C GLU A 55 -5.45 12.38 7.46
N LYS A 56 -6.22 11.28 7.40
CA LYS A 56 -7.67 11.31 7.68
C LYS A 56 -7.99 11.80 9.09
N ARG A 57 -7.12 11.55 10.07
CA ARG A 57 -7.31 11.94 11.47
C ARG A 57 -6.96 13.41 11.74
N TYR A 58 -6.10 14.02 10.93
CA TYR A 58 -5.73 15.44 11.02
C TYR A 58 -6.58 16.38 10.15
N SER A 59 -7.36 15.84 9.19
CA SER A 59 -8.26 16.62 8.33
C SER A 59 -9.65 16.86 8.96
N LYS A 60 -9.78 16.72 10.28
CA LYS A 60 -11.04 16.81 11.03
C LYS A 60 -10.91 17.88 12.11
#